data_AF-Q2W7J4-F1
#
_entry.id   AF-Q2W7J4-F1
#
_cell.length_a   1.000
_cell.length_b   1.000
_cell.length_c   1.000
_cell.angle_alpha   90.00
_cell.angle_beta   90.00
_cell.angle_gamma   90.00
#
_symmetry.space_group_name_H-M   'P 1'
#
loop_
_entity.id
_entity.type
_entity.pdbx_description
1 polymer ?
#
loop_
_entity_poly.entity_id
_entity_poly.type
_entity_poly.pdbx_seq_one_letter_code
_entity_poly.pdbx_strand_id
1 'polypeptide(L)'
;MGERVLFHGGQGSRLARVMAAGAELCVTVTLVDGLVLARSAFHHSMNYRSVVLFGQAVEITDPAEKAAAFAALIEKLSPGRYASVRPPTDKELGATKLLALPLAEGGAKMRSGPPVDDEADMSWPVWAGVVPVTMVKGEPVAG
;
A
#
# COMPACT_ATOMS: atom_id res chain seq x y z
N MET A 1 -4.78 6.11 10.73
CA MET A 1 -5.30 6.95 11.83
C MET A 1 -6.70 7.34 11.44
N GLY A 2 -7.71 6.69 12.05
CA GLY A 2 -9.09 6.74 11.56
C GLY A 2 -9.19 6.24 10.11
N GLU A 3 -10.14 6.80 9.37
CA GLU A 3 -10.48 6.46 7.98
C GLU A 3 -9.69 7.29 6.96
N ARG A 4 -8.36 7.33 7.12
CA ARG A 4 -7.46 8.13 6.27
C ARG A 4 -6.18 7.39 5.91
N VAL A 5 -5.73 7.55 4.66
CA VAL A 5 -4.37 7.17 4.22
C VAL A 5 -3.42 8.31 4.53
N LEU A 6 -2.32 8.01 5.22
CA LEU A 6 -1.30 9.00 5.56
C LEU A 6 -0.11 8.90 4.59
N PHE A 7 0.35 10.05 4.11
CA PHE A 7 1.54 10.21 3.30
C PHE A 7 2.55 11.08 4.05
N HIS A 8 3.84 10.84 3.79
CA HIS A 8 4.90 11.74 4.23
C HIS A 8 5.84 12.05 3.07
N GLY A 9 6.50 13.20 3.14
CA GLY A 9 7.56 13.58 2.21
C GLY A 9 8.34 14.78 2.71
N GLY A 10 9.58 14.96 2.23
CA GLY A 10 10.36 16.15 2.56
C GLY A 10 9.71 17.42 2.00
N GLN A 11 9.96 18.58 2.64
CA GLN A 11 9.41 19.88 2.21
C GLN A 11 9.63 20.22 0.73
N GLY A 12 10.77 19.82 0.16
CA GLY A 12 11.08 20.04 -1.26
C GLY A 12 10.37 19.09 -2.25
N SER A 13 9.70 18.04 -1.75
CA SER A 13 9.08 17.01 -2.59
C SER A 13 8.05 17.61 -3.54
N ARG A 14 8.23 17.38 -4.84
CA ARG A 14 7.25 17.82 -5.86
C ARG A 14 5.90 17.15 -5.61
N LEU A 15 5.88 15.85 -5.34
CA LEU A 15 4.64 15.11 -5.10
C LEU A 15 3.92 15.65 -3.87
N ALA A 16 4.62 15.86 -2.75
CA ALA A 16 4.01 16.42 -1.54
C ALA A 16 3.42 17.82 -1.77
N ARG A 17 4.11 18.67 -2.54
CA ARG A 17 3.60 20.00 -2.91
C ARG A 17 2.35 19.94 -3.80
N VAL A 18 2.33 19.04 -4.78
CA VAL A 18 1.19 18.84 -5.68
C VAL A 18 -0.02 18.31 -4.90
N MET A 19 0.17 17.33 -4.03
CA MET A 19 -0.89 16.82 -3.16
C MET A 19 -1.42 17.92 -2.23
N ALA A 20 -0.54 18.68 -1.57
CA ALA A 20 -0.92 19.78 -0.68
C ALA A 20 -1.62 20.94 -1.41
N ALA A 21 -1.42 21.08 -2.71
CA ALA A 21 -2.11 22.06 -3.55
C ALA A 21 -3.52 21.62 -3.98
N GLY A 22 -4.02 20.47 -3.49
CA GLY A 22 -5.37 19.99 -3.79
C GLY A 22 -5.48 19.21 -5.10
N ALA A 23 -4.39 18.61 -5.59
CA ALA A 23 -4.47 17.76 -6.76
C ALA A 23 -5.33 16.52 -6.48
N GLU A 24 -6.16 16.15 -7.46
CA GLU A 24 -6.87 14.87 -7.47
C GLU A 24 -5.87 13.71 -7.49
N LEU A 25 -6.02 12.79 -6.55
CA LEU A 25 -5.17 11.62 -6.39
C LEU A 25 -5.93 10.37 -6.80
N CYS A 26 -5.18 9.43 -7.38
CA CYS A 26 -5.58 8.05 -7.54
C CYS A 26 -4.53 7.20 -6.81
N VAL A 27 -4.91 6.60 -5.70
CA VAL A 27 -4.03 5.80 -4.85
C VAL A 27 -4.38 4.34 -5.05
N THR A 28 -3.45 3.57 -5.60
CA THR A 28 -3.63 2.13 -5.84
C THR A 28 -2.75 1.33 -4.89
N VAL A 29 -3.34 0.35 -4.21
CA VAL A 29 -2.62 -0.63 -3.40
C VAL A 29 -3.00 -2.02 -3.89
N THR A 30 -1.98 -2.84 -4.21
CA THR A 30 -2.16 -4.21 -4.70
C THR A 30 -1.31 -5.17 -3.89
N LEU A 31 -1.92 -6.27 -3.43
CA LEU A 31 -1.25 -7.42 -2.84
C LEU A 31 -1.40 -8.59 -3.81
N VAL A 32 -0.27 -9.18 -4.21
CA VAL A 32 -0.25 -10.39 -5.06
C VAL A 32 -0.16 -11.60 -4.14
N ASP A 33 -1.12 -12.50 -4.27
CA ASP A 33 -1.28 -13.68 -3.40
C ASP A 33 -0.91 -14.99 -4.11
N GLY A 34 -0.83 -15.00 -5.46
CA GLY A 34 -0.34 -16.16 -6.20
C GLY A 34 -0.38 -16.01 -7.72
N LEU A 35 0.43 -16.78 -8.42
CA LEU A 35 0.38 -16.93 -9.87
C LEU A 35 -0.58 -18.06 -10.21
N VAL A 36 -1.51 -17.83 -11.13
CA VAL A 36 -2.44 -18.85 -11.60
C VAL A 36 -2.00 -19.36 -12.96
N LEU A 37 -1.51 -20.60 -12.97
CA LEU A 37 -0.93 -21.24 -14.12
C LEU A 37 -1.95 -22.22 -14.71
N ALA A 38 -2.64 -21.80 -15.77
CA ALA A 38 -3.62 -22.58 -16.51
C ALA A 38 -2.95 -23.50 -17.55
N ARG A 39 -3.74 -24.35 -18.21
CA ARG A 39 -3.27 -25.21 -19.30
C ARG A 39 -3.12 -24.45 -20.61
N SER A 40 -4.00 -23.48 -20.86
CA SER A 40 -3.91 -22.55 -21.98
C SER A 40 -3.17 -21.27 -21.58
N ALA A 41 -2.33 -20.77 -22.48
CA ALA A 41 -1.61 -19.52 -22.29
C ALA A 41 -2.54 -18.32 -22.05
N PHE A 42 -3.77 -18.38 -22.58
CA PHE A 42 -4.77 -17.32 -22.44
C PHE A 42 -5.36 -17.24 -21.03
N HIS A 43 -5.48 -18.37 -20.34
CA HIS A 43 -6.14 -18.46 -19.03
C HIS A 43 -5.19 -18.23 -17.84
N HIS A 44 -3.90 -17.95 -18.11
CA HIS A 44 -2.97 -17.51 -17.06
C HIS A 44 -3.46 -16.23 -16.38
N SER A 45 -3.28 -16.17 -15.06
CA SER A 45 -3.72 -15.02 -14.26
C SER A 45 -2.95 -14.92 -12.95
N MET A 46 -3.48 -14.15 -12.00
CA MET A 46 -2.97 -14.03 -10.63
C MET A 46 -4.12 -14.01 -9.62
N ASN A 47 -3.86 -14.53 -8.43
CA ASN A 47 -4.67 -14.25 -7.25
C ASN A 47 -4.12 -12.98 -6.60
N TYR A 48 -5.00 -12.05 -6.26
CA TYR A 48 -4.62 -10.73 -5.77
C TYR A 48 -5.77 -10.04 -5.04
N ARG A 49 -5.42 -9.03 -4.26
CA ARG A 49 -6.34 -8.06 -3.64
C ARG A 49 -5.86 -6.65 -3.98
N SER A 50 -6.73 -5.82 -4.54
CA SER A 50 -6.38 -4.44 -4.86
C SER A 50 -7.48 -3.47 -4.45
N VAL A 51 -7.08 -2.27 -4.05
CA VAL A 51 -7.97 -1.13 -3.87
C VAL A 51 -7.44 0.06 -4.66
N VAL A 52 -8.36 0.81 -5.26
CA VAL A 52 -8.11 2.13 -5.84
C VAL A 52 -8.93 3.14 -5.04
N LEU A 53 -8.30 4.22 -4.59
CA LEU A 53 -8.91 5.30 -3.83
C LEU A 53 -8.75 6.61 -4.59
N PHE A 54 -9.79 7.44 -4.59
CA PHE A 54 -9.80 8.74 -5.25
C PHE A 54 -10.01 9.88 -4.25
N GLY A 55 -9.52 11.06 -4.62
CA GLY A 55 -9.81 12.31 -3.92
C GLY A 55 -8.56 13.15 -3.66
N GLN A 56 -8.71 14.18 -2.84
CA GLN A 56 -7.64 15.13 -2.53
C GLN A 56 -7.09 14.88 -1.12
N ALA A 57 -5.76 14.91 -0.99
CA ALA A 57 -5.13 14.85 0.32
C ALA A 57 -5.07 16.25 0.95
N VAL A 58 -5.21 16.30 2.27
CA VAL A 58 -5.09 17.52 3.07
C VAL A 58 -3.78 17.49 3.84
N GLU A 59 -3.03 18.59 3.84
CA GLU A 59 -1.83 18.72 4.66
C GLU A 59 -2.19 18.82 6.15
N ILE A 60 -1.51 18.03 6.98
CA ILE A 60 -1.62 18.07 8.44
C ILE A 60 -0.67 19.14 8.97
N THR A 61 -1.23 20.25 9.43
CA THR A 61 -0.47 21.42 9.91
C THR A 61 -0.55 21.61 11.42
N ASP A 62 -1.61 21.13 12.08
CA ASP A 62 -1.73 21.18 13.53
C ASP A 62 -0.57 20.40 14.19
N PRO A 63 0.20 21.01 15.11
CA PRO A 63 1.38 20.37 15.69
C PRO A 63 1.08 19.05 16.40
N ALA A 64 -0.03 18.96 17.13
CA ALA A 64 -0.40 17.76 17.88
C ALA A 64 -0.84 16.64 16.93
N GLU A 65 -1.67 16.96 15.93
CA GLU A 65 -2.08 16.01 14.90
C GLU A 65 -0.88 15.53 14.08
N LYS A 66 0.05 16.44 13.75
CA LYS A 66 1.26 16.13 13.00
C LYS A 66 2.16 15.17 13.76
N ALA A 67 2.37 15.39 15.06
CA ALA A 67 3.11 14.47 15.92
C ALA A 67 2.43 13.10 16.00
N ALA A 68 1.10 13.06 16.16
CA ALA A 68 0.33 11.81 16.20
C ALA A 68 0.38 11.05 14.87
N ALA A 69 0.28 11.73 13.74
CA ALA A 69 0.38 11.14 12.40
C ALA A 69 1.78 10.59 12.14
N PHE A 70 2.82 11.31 12.57
CA PHE A 70 4.21 10.83 12.49
C PHE A 70 4.39 9.55 13.30
N ALA A 71 3.92 9.52 14.55
CA ALA A 71 3.96 8.34 15.40
C ALA A 71 3.22 7.15 14.76
N ALA A 72 2.01 7.38 14.23
CA ALA A 72 1.20 6.36 13.59
C ALA A 72 1.88 5.72 12.36
N LEU A 73 2.63 6.50 11.57
CA LEU A 73 3.40 5.98 10.44
C LEU A 73 4.52 5.03 10.90
N ILE A 74 5.26 5.40 11.94
CA ILE A 74 6.35 4.56 12.49
C ILE A 74 5.78 3.28 13.11
N GLU A 75 4.70 3.39 13.88
CA GLU A 75 4.02 2.23 14.48
C GLU A 75 3.46 1.27 13.42
N LYS A 76 3.01 1.78 12.27
CA LYS A 76 2.57 0.93 11.16
C LYS A 76 3.72 0.14 10.53
N LEU A 77 4.92 0.70 10.48
CA LEU A 77 6.10 0.03 9.92
C LEU A 77 6.67 -1.01 10.89
N SER A 78 6.80 -0.62 12.15
CA SER A 78 7.36 -1.43 13.22
C SER A 78 6.62 -1.11 14.52
N PRO A 79 5.65 -1.95 14.92
CA PRO A 79 4.94 -1.77 16.18
C PRO A 79 5.90 -1.67 17.37
N GLY A 80 5.63 -0.71 18.26
CA GLY A 80 6.44 -0.37 19.44
C GLY A 80 7.68 0.48 19.17
N ARG A 81 8.04 0.71 17.89
CA ARG A 81 9.29 1.39 17.54
C ARG A 81 9.28 2.86 17.90
N TYR A 82 8.15 3.54 17.82
CA TYR A 82 8.11 4.98 18.11
C TYR A 82 8.45 5.25 19.59
N ALA A 83 7.92 4.43 20.49
CA ALA A 83 8.22 4.52 21.92
C ALA A 83 9.67 4.16 22.28
N SER A 84 10.35 3.38 21.43
CA SER A 84 11.71 2.91 21.69
C SER A 84 12.81 3.82 21.11
N VAL A 85 12.46 4.91 20.43
CA VAL A 85 13.41 5.85 19.82
C VAL A 85 13.22 7.26 20.35
N ARG A 86 14.23 8.12 20.20
CA ARG A 86 14.10 9.55 20.53
C ARG A 86 12.95 10.15 19.71
N PRO A 87 12.03 10.92 20.33
CA PRO A 87 11.00 11.67 19.61
C PRO A 87 11.60 12.63 18.58
N PRO A 88 10.92 12.93 17.47
CA PRO A 88 11.43 13.88 16.48
C PRO A 88 11.56 15.29 17.07
N THR A 89 12.58 16.03 16.65
CA THR A 89 12.74 17.46 16.96
C THR A 89 11.77 18.30 16.14
N ASP A 90 11.52 19.54 16.56
CA ASP A 90 10.73 20.50 15.81
C ASP A 90 11.29 20.76 14.40
N LYS A 91 12.63 20.74 14.27
CA LYS A 91 13.29 20.88 12.97
C LYS A 91 12.98 19.69 12.05
N GLU A 92 13.03 18.46 12.57
CA GLU A 92 12.71 17.24 11.81
C GLU A 92 11.23 17.19 11.41
N LEU A 93 10.33 17.57 12.32
CA LEU A 93 8.90 17.71 12.02
C LEU A 93 8.65 18.82 11.00
N GLY A 94 9.32 19.96 11.14
CA GLY A 94 9.23 21.10 10.22
C GLY A 94 9.75 20.78 8.81
N ALA A 95 10.72 19.87 8.68
CA ALA A 95 11.26 19.39 7.41
C ALA A 95 10.37 18.33 6.72
N THR A 96 9.32 17.86 7.39
CA THR A 96 8.44 16.79 6.91
C THR A 96 7.04 17.32 6.62
N LYS A 97 6.53 17.16 5.40
CA LYS A 97 5.11 17.30 5.08
C LYS A 97 4.40 15.99 5.41
N LEU A 98 3.29 16.10 6.14
CA LEU A 98 2.38 14.99 6.40
C LEU A 98 1.04 15.32 5.76
N LEU A 99 0.48 14.37 5.03
CA LEU A 99 -0.79 14.56 4.32
C LEU A 99 -1.73 13.40 4.60
N ALA A 100 -3.03 13.67 4.62
CA ALA A 100 -4.06 12.67 4.82
C ALA A 100 -5.06 12.69 3.65
N LEU A 101 -5.27 11.54 3.01
CA LEU A 101 -6.37 11.32 2.07
C LEU A 101 -7.53 10.63 2.82
N PRO A 102 -8.72 11.24 2.90
CA PRO A 102 -9.92 10.58 3.41
C PRO A 102 -10.30 9.35 2.57
N LEU A 103 -10.73 8.27 3.22
CA LEU A 103 -11.26 7.08 2.55
C LEU A 103 -12.73 7.28 2.13
N ALA A 104 -12.98 8.26 1.25
CA ALA A 104 -14.34 8.63 0.86
C ALA A 104 -14.81 7.93 -0.43
N GLU A 105 -13.92 7.77 -1.42
CA GLU A 105 -14.27 7.23 -2.74
C GLU A 105 -13.23 6.20 -3.18
N GLY A 106 -13.70 5.07 -3.72
CA GLY A 106 -12.82 4.03 -4.24
C GLY A 106 -13.54 2.75 -4.65
N GLY A 107 -12.77 1.81 -5.18
CA GLY A 107 -13.21 0.48 -5.57
C GLY A 107 -12.19 -0.58 -5.19
N ALA A 108 -12.68 -1.78 -4.87
CA ALA A 108 -11.83 -2.93 -4.56
C ALA A 108 -12.09 -4.06 -5.54
N LYS A 109 -11.04 -4.84 -5.84
CA LYS A 109 -11.12 -6.05 -6.66
C LYS A 109 -10.27 -7.13 -6.02
N MET A 110 -10.80 -8.35 -6.04
CA MET A 110 -10.12 -9.53 -5.54
C MET A 110 -10.32 -10.68 -6.52
N ARG A 111 -9.26 -11.45 -6.73
CA ARG A 111 -9.31 -12.74 -7.44
C ARG A 111 -8.62 -13.78 -6.56
N SER A 112 -9.29 -14.91 -6.38
CA SER A 112 -8.79 -16.08 -5.65
C SER A 112 -9.24 -17.35 -6.36
N GLY A 113 -8.56 -18.46 -6.10
CA GLY A 113 -8.94 -19.78 -6.61
C GLY A 113 -8.01 -20.31 -7.71
N PRO A 114 -8.35 -21.50 -8.25
CA PRO A 114 -7.56 -22.19 -9.27
C PRO A 114 -7.64 -21.51 -10.65
N PRO A 115 -6.89 -22.01 -11.65
CA PRO A 115 -7.17 -21.71 -13.05
C PRO A 115 -8.60 -22.11 -13.44
N VAL A 116 -9.15 -21.41 -14.43
CA VAL A 116 -10.43 -21.77 -15.08
C VAL A 116 -10.07 -22.13 -16.51
N ASP A 117 -9.81 -23.41 -16.76
CA ASP A 117 -9.51 -23.93 -18.10
C ASP A 117 -10.81 -24.25 -18.84
N ASP A 118 -10.78 -24.17 -20.17
CA ASP A 118 -11.86 -24.65 -21.01
C ASP A 118 -11.84 -26.19 -21.06
N GLU A 119 -13.02 -26.81 -21.25
CA GLU A 119 -13.14 -28.28 -21.29
C GLU A 119 -12.20 -28.92 -22.33
N ALA A 120 -11.99 -28.25 -23.46
CA ALA A 120 -11.11 -28.71 -24.54
C ALA A 120 -9.63 -28.79 -24.13
N ASP A 121 -9.21 -28.03 -23.11
CA ASP A 121 -7.82 -27.98 -22.65
C ASP A 121 -7.53 -29.04 -21.57
N MET A 122 -8.56 -29.69 -21.01
CA MET A 122 -8.41 -30.59 -19.86
C MET A 122 -7.52 -31.80 -20.13
N SER A 123 -7.43 -32.26 -21.39
CA SER A 123 -6.53 -33.34 -21.81
C SER A 123 -5.12 -32.90 -22.16
N TRP A 124 -4.84 -31.58 -22.20
CA TRP A 124 -3.51 -31.08 -22.54
C TRP A 124 -2.51 -31.47 -21.44
N PRO A 125 -1.38 -32.13 -21.78
CA PRO A 125 -0.52 -32.78 -20.80
C PRO A 125 0.44 -31.78 -20.14
N VAL A 126 -0.11 -30.81 -19.41
CA VAL A 126 0.63 -29.82 -18.64
C VAL A 126 0.07 -29.72 -17.23
N TRP A 127 0.93 -29.38 -16.27
CA TRP A 127 0.48 -29.05 -14.92
C TRP A 127 -0.26 -27.71 -14.91
N ALA A 128 -1.37 -27.65 -14.18
CA ALA A 128 -2.11 -26.43 -13.94
C ALA A 128 -2.45 -26.29 -12.46
N GLY A 129 -2.37 -25.08 -11.93
CA GLY A 129 -2.57 -24.80 -10.52
C GLY A 129 -2.22 -23.37 -10.12
N VAL A 130 -1.99 -23.17 -8.82
CA VAL A 130 -1.61 -21.88 -8.25
C VAL A 130 -0.25 -22.01 -7.60
N VAL A 131 0.65 -21.07 -7.89
CA VAL A 131 1.91 -20.88 -7.16
C VAL A 131 1.68 -19.73 -6.17
N PRO A 132 1.56 -20.00 -4.86
CA PRO A 132 1.36 -18.94 -3.88
C PRO A 132 2.52 -17.93 -3.86
N VAL A 133 2.19 -16.67 -3.65
CA VAL A 133 3.16 -15.57 -3.49
C VAL A 133 2.92 -14.92 -2.13
N THR A 134 3.95 -14.86 -1.30
CA THR A 134 3.86 -14.31 0.06
C THR A 134 4.97 -13.29 0.30
N MET A 135 4.62 -12.15 0.88
CA MET A 135 5.59 -11.17 1.36
C MET A 135 5.95 -11.49 2.81
N VAL A 136 7.23 -11.74 3.07
CA VAL A 136 7.77 -11.99 4.41
C VAL A 136 8.87 -10.99 4.72
N LYS A 137 8.95 -10.52 5.97
CA LYS A 137 10.10 -9.74 6.45
C LYS A 137 11.27 -10.72 6.65
N GLY A 138 12.43 -10.39 6.08
CA GLY A 138 13.65 -11.17 6.29
C GLY A 138 14.28 -10.95 7.67
N GLU A 139 15.40 -11.63 7.92
CA GLU A 139 16.18 -11.43 9.14
C GLU A 139 16.79 -10.01 9.20
N PRO A 140 16.75 -9.33 10.35
CA PRO A 140 17.39 -8.03 10.51
C PRO A 140 18.91 -8.11 10.30
N VAL A 141 19.46 -7.16 9.55
CA VAL A 141 20.91 -7.00 9.35
C VAL A 141 21.40 -5.85 10.23
N ALA A 142 22.40 -6.10 11.07
CA ALA A 142 23.03 -5.07 11.89
C ALA A 142 23.91 -4.15 11.03
N GLY A 143 23.98 -2.87 11.41
CA GLY A 143 24.82 -1.84 10.77
C GLY A 143 25.83 -1.26 11.74
#